data_AF-J4G0R2-F1
#
_entry.id   AF-J4G0R2-F1
#
_cell.length_a   1.000
_cell.length_b   1.000
_cell.length_c   1.000
_cell.angle_alpha   90.00
_cell.angle_beta   90.00
_cell.angle_gamma   90.00
#
_symmetry.space_group_name_H-M   'P 1'
#
loop_
_entity.id
_entity.type
_entity.pdbx_description
1 polymer ?
#
loop_
_entity_poly.entity_id
_entity_poly.type
_entity_poly.pdbx_seq_one_letter_code
_entity_poly.pdbx_strand_id
1 'polypeptide(L)'
;MSSASSDSSSAPASPPSTAPSTPFQAESAAYFIVTHEPSAAFLKSLPARRGSDDRILLFLGTGPANALLEQAVELLEDCSLREKDKWELMKTNDGGKEISYYRTKTQVSTIACTPSIDINALNIQTTSCSYSSALNIFADASLRVVVSLPSPSTASPLSLHVLERPPLSFPRLSLTSASVLNTSAHPYGTPSLSEFQDGWRAWDLITLGMIPPSLLHSKPIDLRHKPLFYLGHLPTFLNLLMTAYLREPPVAPARFTKIFERGIDPHVDDPEHCHSHSEVPERDEDWPALGEVLAYRDRVRARLAKLYDELEAGTRTLTRRLARTLMMILEHDGFHIETLLYILIQRAGTGMLPPPGFASPPWAQLAAQWDNIPAPSTPHATLGPCTLTMGHDDPEPADLIEGFEADVQGHEFGWDNESPKHAVEIGRFKIDWRPVTNGEFLAYWRGAGKDRVAIPPSWVEEDGEVRVRTLYGPIAMEIAHNWPVLTSYDDLATYAASKGGRIPTEPELRLFLDTYQVGYEEGANMGFRNWHPMPATAGCEKDGLRGSNGGVWEWSSTLFDTHEGFEGTTIFPGYSSDFFDTKHQVVLGASYATIPRLGDRRTVRNFYQHNYPYPWVGARVAYDF
;
A
#
# COMPACT_ATOMS: atom_id res chain seq x y z
N MET A 1 -48.32 -50.47 -36.04
CA MET A 1 -47.95 -49.05 -35.92
C MET A 1 -47.90 -48.76 -34.43
N SER A 2 -46.75 -48.98 -33.76
CA SER A 2 -45.69 -47.98 -33.50
C SER A 2 -46.26 -46.81 -32.70
N SER A 3 -45.76 -46.35 -31.54
CA SER A 3 -44.60 -46.62 -30.67
C SER A 3 -44.79 -45.66 -29.48
N ALA A 4 -44.77 -46.11 -28.22
CA ALA A 4 -43.67 -45.98 -27.26
C ALA A 4 -43.00 -44.57 -27.16
N SER A 5 -43.14 -43.93 -25.99
CA SER A 5 -42.23 -42.91 -25.43
C SER A 5 -42.44 -42.87 -23.90
N SER A 6 -41.78 -43.73 -23.12
CA SER A 6 -40.45 -43.57 -22.50
C SER A 6 -40.38 -42.49 -21.42
N ASP A 7 -40.61 -42.92 -20.18
CA ASP A 7 -40.15 -42.28 -18.95
C ASP A 7 -38.63 -42.05 -18.99
N SER A 8 -38.20 -40.86 -18.59
CA SER A 8 -36.82 -40.64 -18.15
C SER A 8 -36.82 -39.88 -16.82
N SER A 9 -36.48 -40.60 -15.76
CA SER A 9 -36.19 -40.07 -14.44
C SER A 9 -35.05 -39.05 -14.49
N SER A 10 -35.30 -37.82 -14.03
CA SER A 10 -34.24 -36.88 -13.70
C SER A 10 -33.63 -37.27 -12.35
N ALA A 11 -32.36 -37.70 -12.38
CA ALA A 11 -31.57 -37.89 -11.17
C ALA A 11 -31.33 -36.54 -10.47
N PRO A 12 -31.34 -36.48 -9.12
CA PRO A 12 -31.01 -35.26 -8.40
C PRO A 12 -29.53 -34.92 -8.58
N ALA A 13 -29.25 -33.64 -8.81
CA ALA A 13 -27.89 -33.10 -8.91
C ALA A 13 -27.11 -33.41 -7.62
N SER A 14 -25.94 -34.03 -7.78
CA SER A 14 -25.02 -34.31 -6.68
C SER A 14 -24.60 -33.01 -5.98
N PRO A 15 -24.51 -32.98 -4.65
CA PRO A 15 -23.96 -31.83 -3.92
C PRO A 15 -22.49 -31.60 -4.30
N PRO A 16 -21.98 -30.37 -4.22
CA PRO A 16 -20.57 -30.09 -4.47
C PRO A 16 -19.70 -30.89 -3.49
N SER A 17 -18.75 -31.64 -4.05
CA SER A 17 -17.80 -32.45 -3.29
C SER A 17 -16.97 -31.58 -2.35
N THR A 18 -16.99 -31.92 -1.06
CA THR A 18 -16.15 -31.33 0.00
C THR A 18 -14.92 -32.18 0.31
N ALA A 19 -14.46 -33.01 -0.63
CA ALA A 19 -13.20 -33.74 -0.47
C ALA A 19 -12.00 -32.77 -0.56
N PRO A 20 -10.97 -32.92 0.28
CA PRO A 20 -9.75 -32.12 0.16
C PRO A 20 -9.16 -32.37 -1.22
N SER A 21 -8.90 -31.27 -1.93
CA SER A 21 -8.12 -31.30 -3.16
C SER A 21 -6.85 -32.09 -2.92
N THR A 22 -6.59 -33.05 -3.81
CA THR A 22 -5.29 -33.69 -4.03
C THR A 22 -4.19 -32.62 -3.88
N PRO A 23 -3.10 -32.85 -3.14
CA PRO A 23 -2.06 -31.84 -3.00
C PRO A 23 -1.62 -31.43 -4.40
N PHE A 24 -1.76 -30.13 -4.72
CA PHE A 24 -1.16 -29.55 -5.90
C PHE A 24 0.30 -29.97 -5.89
N GLN A 25 0.74 -30.74 -6.90
CA GLN A 25 2.17 -30.87 -7.15
C GLN A 25 2.67 -29.45 -7.38
N ALA A 26 3.48 -28.94 -6.46
CA ALA A 26 4.11 -27.64 -6.62
C ALA A 26 4.96 -27.69 -7.91
N GLU A 27 4.47 -27.06 -8.97
CA GLU A 27 5.23 -26.88 -10.20
C GLU A 27 6.53 -26.14 -9.85
N SER A 28 7.67 -26.64 -10.32
CA SER A 28 8.98 -26.02 -10.06
C SER A 28 8.99 -24.55 -10.51
N ALA A 29 9.72 -23.71 -9.75
CA ALA A 29 9.91 -22.30 -10.08
C ALA A 29 10.62 -22.15 -11.44
N ALA A 30 10.10 -21.24 -12.27
CA ALA A 30 10.73 -20.85 -13.53
C ALA A 30 11.54 -19.56 -13.35
N TYR A 31 12.75 -19.52 -13.92
CA TYR A 31 13.62 -18.35 -13.86
C TYR A 31 13.86 -17.78 -15.24
N PHE A 32 14.03 -16.47 -15.29
CA PHE A 32 14.30 -15.71 -16.52
C PHE A 32 15.53 -14.84 -16.29
N ILE A 33 16.54 -14.93 -17.14
CA ILE A 33 17.69 -13.99 -17.11
C ILE A 33 17.54 -13.01 -18.27
N VAL A 34 17.49 -11.73 -17.93
CA VAL A 34 17.41 -10.61 -18.89
C VAL A 34 18.71 -9.82 -18.83
N THR A 35 19.41 -9.73 -19.96
CA THR A 35 20.76 -9.16 -20.07
C THR A 35 20.82 -7.90 -20.95
N HIS A 36 19.66 -7.39 -21.39
CA HIS A 36 19.53 -6.18 -22.18
C HIS A 36 18.67 -5.15 -21.42
N GLU A 37 18.67 -3.91 -21.88
CA GLU A 37 17.79 -2.86 -21.35
C GLU A 37 16.34 -3.11 -21.81
N PRO A 38 15.42 -3.51 -20.92
CA PRO A 38 14.11 -3.98 -21.32
C PRO A 38 13.06 -2.87 -21.36
N SER A 39 12.11 -2.94 -22.30
CA SER A 39 10.87 -2.18 -22.16
C SER A 39 9.92 -2.83 -21.15
N ALA A 40 9.01 -2.03 -20.59
CA ALA A 40 7.94 -2.56 -19.74
C ALA A 40 7.05 -3.58 -20.49
N ALA A 41 6.81 -3.36 -21.79
CA ALA A 41 6.03 -4.28 -22.63
C ALA A 41 6.71 -5.64 -22.76
N PHE A 42 8.04 -5.68 -22.94
CA PHE A 42 8.79 -6.93 -22.96
C PHE A 42 8.72 -7.65 -21.62
N LEU A 43 8.98 -6.96 -20.50
CA LEU A 43 8.89 -7.57 -19.16
C LEU A 43 7.48 -8.10 -18.85
N LYS A 44 6.44 -7.42 -19.34
CA LYS A 44 5.05 -7.87 -19.24
C LYS A 44 4.78 -9.12 -20.08
N SER A 45 5.48 -9.30 -21.21
CA SER A 45 5.35 -10.46 -22.09
C SER A 45 6.03 -11.73 -21.54
N LEU A 46 6.95 -11.61 -20.58
CA LEU A 46 7.62 -12.76 -19.97
C LEU A 46 6.60 -13.67 -19.26
N PRO A 47 6.62 -14.99 -19.53
CA PRO A 47 5.64 -15.94 -18.98
C PRO A 47 5.95 -16.35 -17.53
N ALA A 48 6.41 -15.41 -16.70
CA ALA A 48 6.49 -15.57 -15.26
C ALA A 48 5.07 -15.57 -14.69
N ARG A 49 4.69 -16.65 -14.01
CA ARG A 49 3.35 -16.83 -13.43
C ARG A 49 3.14 -15.79 -12.32
N ARG A 50 1.92 -15.30 -12.22
CA ARG A 50 1.53 -14.32 -11.20
C ARG A 50 1.36 -15.02 -9.85
N GLY A 51 1.94 -14.46 -8.79
CA GLY A 51 1.81 -14.97 -7.44
C GLY A 51 2.50 -16.33 -7.19
N SER A 52 3.52 -16.65 -8.00
CA SER A 52 4.30 -17.89 -7.89
C SER A 52 5.74 -17.62 -7.46
N ASP A 53 6.52 -18.69 -7.35
CA ASP A 53 7.96 -18.63 -7.11
C ASP A 53 8.80 -18.33 -8.36
N ASP A 54 8.17 -18.00 -9.49
CA ASP A 54 8.91 -17.59 -10.69
C ASP A 54 9.66 -16.27 -10.43
N ARG A 55 10.89 -16.16 -10.95
CA ARG A 55 11.73 -14.96 -10.77
C ARG A 55 12.34 -14.47 -12.06
N ILE A 56 12.43 -13.15 -12.22
CA ILE A 56 13.14 -12.50 -13.31
C ILE A 56 14.43 -11.89 -12.72
N LEU A 57 15.57 -12.36 -13.21
CA LEU A 57 16.91 -11.91 -12.89
C LEU A 57 17.33 -10.89 -13.96
N LEU A 58 17.12 -9.61 -13.68
CA LEU A 58 17.38 -8.51 -14.60
C LEU A 58 18.69 -7.80 -14.26
N PHE A 59 19.60 -7.75 -15.22
CA PHE A 59 20.85 -7.01 -15.10
C PHE A 59 20.72 -5.60 -15.71
N LEU A 60 21.14 -4.58 -14.97
CA LEU A 60 21.23 -3.18 -15.44
C LEU A 60 22.60 -2.59 -15.11
N GLY A 61 23.22 -1.91 -16.07
CA GLY A 61 24.60 -1.41 -16.02
C GLY A 61 25.58 -2.25 -16.83
N THR A 62 26.87 -2.17 -16.48
CA THR A 62 27.96 -2.81 -17.24
C THR A 62 28.90 -3.56 -16.32
N GLY A 63 29.23 -4.81 -16.65
CA GLY A 63 30.20 -5.62 -15.90
C GLY A 63 29.97 -7.13 -15.98
N PRO A 64 30.81 -7.93 -15.30
CA PRO A 64 30.64 -9.37 -15.22
C PRO A 64 29.46 -9.76 -14.33
N ALA A 65 28.61 -10.67 -14.79
CA ALA A 65 27.39 -11.10 -14.09
C ALA A 65 27.61 -12.20 -13.05
N ASN A 66 28.73 -12.92 -13.11
CA ASN A 66 28.98 -14.14 -12.33
C ASN A 66 28.81 -13.94 -10.82
N ALA A 67 29.43 -12.93 -10.23
CA ALA A 67 29.39 -12.68 -8.79
C ALA A 67 27.98 -12.32 -8.29
N LEU A 68 27.21 -11.60 -9.11
CA LEU A 68 25.82 -11.26 -8.79
C LEU A 68 24.89 -12.46 -8.95
N LEU A 69 25.13 -13.30 -9.96
CA LEU A 69 24.34 -14.52 -10.15
C LEU A 69 24.59 -15.54 -9.02
N GLU A 70 25.83 -15.67 -8.53
CA GLU A 70 26.14 -16.49 -7.35
C GLU A 70 25.41 -15.98 -6.09
N GLN A 71 25.38 -14.66 -5.86
CA GLN A 71 24.58 -14.08 -4.77
C GLN A 71 23.09 -14.37 -4.95
N ALA A 72 22.56 -14.32 -6.18
CA ALA A 72 21.17 -14.70 -6.45
C ALA A 72 20.91 -16.19 -6.20
N VAL A 73 21.88 -17.07 -6.48
CA VAL A 73 21.76 -18.51 -6.18
C VAL A 73 21.68 -18.75 -4.67
N GLU A 74 22.51 -18.07 -3.89
CA GLU A 74 22.46 -18.13 -2.42
C GLU A 74 21.14 -17.58 -1.89
N LEU A 75 20.70 -16.43 -2.40
CA LEU A 75 19.45 -15.77 -2.01
C LEU A 75 18.20 -16.60 -2.31
N LEU A 76 18.17 -17.26 -3.46
CA LEU A 76 17.03 -18.05 -3.93
C LEU A 76 17.10 -19.51 -3.45
N GLU A 77 18.19 -19.89 -2.80
CA GLU A 77 18.48 -21.26 -2.34
C GLU A 77 18.32 -22.33 -3.44
N ASP A 78 18.53 -21.95 -4.71
CA ASP A 78 18.33 -22.83 -5.87
C ASP A 78 19.64 -23.03 -6.65
N CYS A 79 20.41 -24.04 -6.22
CA CYS A 79 21.66 -24.44 -6.86
C CYS A 79 21.54 -24.77 -8.35
N SER A 80 20.35 -25.15 -8.82
CA SER A 80 20.15 -25.51 -10.22
C SER A 80 20.22 -24.30 -11.16
N LEU A 81 20.23 -23.07 -10.63
CA LEU A 81 20.60 -21.88 -11.41
C LEU A 81 22.03 -21.97 -11.98
N ARG A 82 22.92 -22.77 -11.39
CA ARG A 82 24.29 -23.04 -11.89
C ARG A 82 24.34 -24.05 -13.04
N GLU A 83 23.30 -24.87 -13.19
CA GLU A 83 23.26 -25.96 -14.15
C GLU A 83 23.08 -25.40 -15.56
N LYS A 84 24.15 -25.47 -16.36
CA LYS A 84 24.15 -24.84 -17.67
C LYS A 84 23.08 -25.40 -18.61
N ASP A 85 22.74 -26.68 -18.45
CA ASP A 85 21.72 -27.42 -19.21
C ASP A 85 20.28 -27.15 -18.76
N LYS A 86 20.08 -26.50 -17.61
CA LYS A 86 18.76 -26.02 -17.16
C LYS A 86 18.22 -24.89 -18.03
N TRP A 87 19.11 -24.12 -18.67
CA TRP A 87 18.75 -22.91 -19.41
C TRP A 87 18.54 -23.17 -20.91
N GLU A 88 17.59 -22.44 -21.49
CA GLU A 88 17.40 -22.30 -22.93
C GLU A 88 17.45 -20.82 -23.34
N LEU A 89 18.06 -20.54 -24.49
CA LEU A 89 18.14 -19.20 -25.07
C LEU A 89 16.89 -18.92 -25.89
N MET A 90 16.20 -17.83 -25.56
CA MET A 90 15.00 -17.36 -26.24
C MET A 90 15.34 -16.12 -27.05
N LYS A 91 14.78 -16.02 -28.26
CA LYS A 91 14.86 -14.81 -29.10
C LYS A 91 13.48 -14.19 -29.24
N THR A 92 13.41 -12.86 -29.16
CA THR A 92 12.16 -12.12 -29.37
C THR A 92 12.47 -10.69 -29.81
N ASN A 93 11.43 -9.87 -29.98
CA ASN A 93 11.54 -8.46 -30.28
C ASN A 93 11.18 -7.60 -29.06
N ASP A 94 11.96 -6.55 -28.80
CA ASP A 94 11.67 -5.52 -27.81
C ASP A 94 11.88 -4.14 -28.44
N GLY A 95 10.81 -3.36 -28.59
CA GLY A 95 10.87 -2.03 -29.20
C GLY A 95 11.45 -2.01 -30.62
N GLY A 96 11.22 -3.05 -31.43
CA GLY A 96 11.74 -3.17 -32.79
C GLY A 96 13.14 -3.79 -32.88
N LYS A 97 13.81 -4.08 -31.76
CA LYS A 97 15.14 -4.72 -31.73
C LYS A 97 15.02 -6.22 -31.47
N GLU A 98 15.75 -7.04 -32.21
CA GLU A 98 15.91 -8.47 -31.86
C GLU A 98 16.77 -8.55 -30.59
N ILE A 99 16.22 -9.17 -29.55
CA ILE A 99 16.90 -9.37 -28.28
C ILE A 99 16.91 -10.86 -27.93
N SER A 100 17.76 -11.24 -26.98
CA SER A 100 17.76 -12.58 -26.42
C SER A 100 17.68 -12.54 -24.90
N TYR A 101 16.99 -13.51 -24.32
CA TYR A 101 16.92 -13.73 -22.87
C TYR A 101 16.99 -15.24 -22.59
N TYR A 102 17.26 -15.63 -21.34
CA TYR A 102 17.32 -17.03 -20.96
C TYR A 102 16.12 -17.41 -20.12
N ARG A 103 15.65 -18.65 -20.26
CA ARG A 103 14.59 -19.23 -19.43
C ARG A 103 15.01 -20.62 -18.95
N THR A 104 14.54 -21.05 -17.79
CA THR A 104 14.68 -22.45 -17.36
C THR A 104 13.70 -23.39 -18.09
N LYS A 105 14.18 -24.55 -18.52
CA LYS A 105 13.38 -25.58 -19.22
C LYS A 105 12.26 -26.11 -18.32
N THR A 106 11.06 -26.26 -18.88
CA THR A 106 9.89 -26.82 -18.18
C THR A 106 9.82 -28.35 -18.20
N GLN A 107 10.58 -29.01 -19.10
CA GLN A 107 10.77 -30.46 -19.15
C GLN A 107 12.21 -30.76 -19.60
N VAL A 108 12.88 -31.74 -18.98
CA VAL A 108 14.21 -32.21 -19.42
C VAL A 108 14.04 -32.89 -20.77
N SER A 109 14.37 -32.18 -21.85
CA SER A 109 14.37 -32.76 -23.20
C SER A 109 15.54 -33.73 -23.37
N THR A 110 15.22 -34.99 -23.67
CA THR A 110 16.18 -36.06 -24.01
C THR A 110 16.77 -35.96 -25.42
N ILE A 111 16.72 -34.77 -26.04
CA ILE A 111 17.23 -34.55 -27.40
C ILE A 111 18.23 -33.40 -27.38
N ALA A 112 19.41 -33.67 -27.95
CA ALA A 112 20.55 -32.78 -27.98
C ALA A 112 20.24 -31.41 -28.62
N CYS A 113 20.23 -30.37 -27.80
CA CYS A 113 20.33 -28.97 -28.22
C CYS A 113 21.18 -28.18 -27.19
N THR A 114 22.27 -27.58 -27.65
CA THR A 114 22.98 -26.45 -27.02
C THR A 114 22.29 -25.12 -27.43
N PRO A 115 22.40 -24.01 -26.66
CA PRO A 115 23.49 -23.65 -25.77
C PRO A 115 23.17 -23.80 -24.29
N SER A 116 24.16 -24.32 -23.59
CA SER A 116 24.32 -24.24 -22.15
C SER A 116 24.76 -22.80 -21.81
N ILE A 117 24.09 -22.08 -20.91
CA ILE A 117 24.56 -20.74 -20.51
C ILE A 117 25.93 -20.87 -19.85
N ASP A 118 26.96 -20.20 -20.37
CA ASP A 118 28.22 -20.06 -19.63
C ASP A 118 28.12 -18.83 -18.74
N ILE A 119 27.50 -19.00 -17.58
CA ILE A 119 27.26 -17.95 -16.58
C ILE A 119 28.55 -17.19 -16.26
N ASN A 120 29.68 -17.89 -16.24
CA ASN A 120 30.98 -17.32 -15.94
C ASN A 120 31.52 -16.38 -17.04
N ALA A 121 30.97 -16.46 -18.25
CA ALA A 121 31.35 -15.64 -19.39
C ALA A 121 30.36 -14.50 -19.68
N LEU A 122 29.26 -14.39 -18.92
CA LEU A 122 28.27 -13.32 -19.10
C LEU A 122 28.87 -11.97 -18.69
N ASN A 123 29.09 -11.13 -19.68
CA ASN A 123 29.46 -9.74 -19.49
C ASN A 123 28.34 -8.84 -20.02
N ILE A 124 27.73 -8.08 -19.12
CA ILE A 124 26.57 -7.24 -19.41
C ILE A 124 27.04 -5.88 -19.90
N GLN A 125 26.37 -5.35 -20.91
CA GLN A 125 26.59 -4.01 -21.44
C GLN A 125 25.22 -3.37 -21.72
N THR A 126 24.70 -2.68 -20.70
CA THR A 126 23.46 -1.90 -20.80
C THR A 126 23.68 -0.49 -20.28
N THR A 127 22.81 0.43 -20.67
CA THR A 127 22.82 1.79 -20.15
C THR A 127 22.48 1.78 -18.66
N SER A 128 23.20 2.56 -17.85
CA SER A 128 22.79 2.80 -16.47
C SER A 128 21.55 3.70 -16.43
N CYS A 129 20.53 3.33 -15.66
CA CYS A 129 19.39 4.19 -15.36
C CYS A 129 19.33 4.48 -13.85
N SER A 130 18.56 5.51 -13.44
CA SER A 130 18.33 5.75 -12.02
C SER A 130 17.50 4.63 -11.41
N TYR A 131 17.63 4.41 -10.09
CA TYR A 131 16.82 3.43 -9.38
C TYR A 131 15.31 3.69 -9.53
N SER A 132 14.88 4.96 -9.45
CA SER A 132 13.48 5.35 -9.69
C SER A 132 13.00 5.03 -11.11
N SER A 133 13.85 5.22 -12.12
CA SER A 133 13.51 4.89 -13.51
C SER A 133 13.31 3.37 -13.68
N ALA A 134 14.18 2.56 -13.07
CA ALA A 134 14.03 1.11 -13.06
C ALA A 134 12.72 0.68 -12.36
N LEU A 135 12.45 1.25 -11.19
CA LEU A 135 11.22 1.00 -10.44
C LEU A 135 9.94 1.32 -11.24
N ASN A 136 9.97 2.36 -12.07
CA ASN A 136 8.83 2.73 -12.92
C ASN A 136 8.62 1.72 -14.05
N ILE A 137 9.69 1.27 -14.70
CA ILE A 137 9.62 0.20 -15.71
C ILE A 137 9.04 -1.08 -15.10
N PHE A 138 9.42 -1.42 -13.86
CA PHE A 138 8.90 -2.60 -13.17
C PHE A 138 7.43 -2.46 -12.82
N ALA A 139 7.02 -1.30 -12.30
CA ALA A 139 5.61 -1.01 -12.00
C ALA A 139 4.74 -1.14 -13.26
N ASP A 140 5.19 -0.59 -14.39
CA ASP A 140 4.49 -0.65 -15.68
C ASP A 140 4.37 -2.09 -16.22
N ALA A 141 5.33 -2.94 -15.89
CA ALA A 141 5.32 -4.37 -16.19
C ALA A 141 4.56 -5.21 -15.16
N SER A 142 3.98 -4.59 -14.13
CA SER A 142 3.37 -5.24 -12.96
C SER A 142 4.33 -6.23 -12.28
N LEU A 143 5.57 -5.78 -12.05
CA LEU A 143 6.62 -6.51 -11.35
C LEU A 143 7.00 -5.79 -10.06
N ARG A 144 7.41 -6.57 -9.06
CA ARG A 144 7.93 -6.08 -7.78
C ARG A 144 9.39 -6.49 -7.64
N VAL A 145 10.19 -5.61 -7.04
CA VAL A 145 11.58 -5.91 -6.67
C VAL A 145 11.58 -6.68 -5.35
N VAL A 146 12.17 -7.87 -5.34
CA VAL A 146 12.44 -8.65 -4.12
C VAL A 146 13.72 -8.12 -3.46
N VAL A 147 14.78 -7.95 -4.25
CA VAL A 147 16.07 -7.38 -3.83
C VAL A 147 16.83 -6.84 -5.05
N SER A 148 17.68 -5.85 -4.85
CA SER A 148 18.59 -5.33 -5.89
C SER A 148 20.03 -5.47 -5.44
N LEU A 149 20.81 -6.34 -6.06
CA LEU A 149 22.18 -6.66 -5.67
C LEU A 149 23.16 -5.81 -6.50
N PRO A 150 23.88 -4.84 -5.91
CA PRO A 150 24.87 -4.06 -6.62
C PRO A 150 26.20 -4.81 -6.74
N SER A 151 26.90 -4.62 -7.85
CA SER A 151 28.28 -5.06 -8.04
C SER A 151 29.22 -4.26 -7.11
N PRO A 152 30.26 -4.89 -6.54
CA PRO A 152 31.26 -4.18 -5.75
C PRO A 152 32.06 -3.13 -6.54
N SER A 153 32.07 -3.21 -7.87
CA SER A 153 32.86 -2.32 -8.73
C SER A 153 32.21 -0.95 -8.90
N THR A 154 32.92 0.11 -8.53
CA THR A 154 32.50 1.51 -8.76
C THR A 154 32.83 2.00 -10.17
N ALA A 155 33.79 1.39 -10.87
CA ALA A 155 34.22 1.80 -12.21
C ALA A 155 33.29 1.29 -13.33
N SER A 156 32.55 0.21 -13.07
CA SER A 156 31.56 -0.35 -13.99
C SER A 156 30.40 -0.88 -13.13
N PRO A 157 29.48 0.00 -12.71
CA PRO A 157 28.39 -0.39 -11.84
C PRO A 157 27.43 -1.28 -12.64
N LEU A 158 27.26 -2.50 -12.14
CA LEU A 158 26.25 -3.46 -12.58
C LEU A 158 25.36 -3.76 -11.38
N SER A 159 24.05 -3.81 -11.59
CA SER A 159 23.10 -4.26 -10.57
C SER A 159 22.28 -5.42 -11.12
N LEU A 160 21.99 -6.40 -10.25
CA LEU A 160 21.07 -7.48 -10.52
C LEU A 160 19.79 -7.24 -9.70
N HIS A 161 18.68 -7.03 -10.39
CA HIS A 161 17.36 -6.95 -9.77
C HIS A 161 16.71 -8.33 -9.83
N VAL A 162 16.37 -8.86 -8.65
CA VAL A 162 15.54 -10.07 -8.53
C VAL A 162 14.09 -9.60 -8.44
N LEU A 163 13.32 -9.87 -9.49
CA LEU A 163 11.95 -9.42 -9.64
C LEU A 163 10.97 -10.59 -9.53
N GLU A 164 9.79 -10.31 -9.01
CA GLU A 164 8.64 -11.22 -8.99
C GLU A 164 7.45 -10.61 -9.74
N ARG A 165 6.51 -11.45 -10.17
CA ARG A 165 5.19 -11.00 -10.67
C ARG A 165 4.16 -11.14 -9.55
N PRO A 166 3.91 -10.10 -8.74
CA PRO A 166 3.04 -10.23 -7.58
C PRO A 166 1.56 -10.41 -7.96
N PRO A 167 0.73 -10.97 -7.06
CA PRO A 167 -0.72 -11.05 -7.23
C PRO A 167 -1.38 -9.70 -7.47
N LEU A 168 -0.85 -8.66 -6.84
CA LEU A 168 -1.30 -7.28 -6.92
C LEU A 168 -0.11 -6.34 -7.13
N SER A 169 -0.34 -5.31 -7.94
CA SER A 169 0.51 -4.12 -8.06
C SER A 169 -0.41 -2.96 -8.44
N PHE A 170 -0.17 -1.79 -7.88
CA PHE A 170 -0.86 -0.57 -8.32
C PHE A 170 -0.12 0.08 -9.49
N PRO A 171 -0.85 0.58 -10.50
CA PRO A 171 -0.26 1.33 -11.60
C PRO A 171 0.27 2.69 -11.11
N ARG A 172 1.14 3.29 -11.92
CA ARG A 172 1.60 4.68 -11.73
C ARG A 172 0.47 5.66 -12.06
N LEU A 173 0.33 6.72 -11.26
CA LEU A 173 -0.71 7.72 -11.47
C LEU A 173 -0.50 8.52 -12.77
N SER A 174 0.74 8.72 -13.21
CA SER A 174 1.05 9.35 -14.51
C SER A 174 0.58 8.54 -15.72
N LEU A 175 0.24 7.27 -15.53
CA LEU A 175 -0.33 6.39 -16.56
C LEU A 175 -1.85 6.26 -16.45
N THR A 176 -2.52 7.10 -15.65
CA THR A 176 -3.98 7.22 -15.67
C THR A 176 -4.44 7.38 -17.11
N SER A 177 -5.33 6.50 -17.56
CA SER A 177 -5.77 6.47 -18.95
C SER A 177 -7.05 7.29 -19.11
N ALA A 178 -7.14 8.04 -20.20
CA ALA A 178 -8.37 8.75 -20.54
C ALA A 178 -9.52 7.77 -20.74
N SER A 179 -10.71 8.12 -20.25
CA SER A 179 -11.94 7.36 -20.43
C SER A 179 -13.09 8.30 -20.76
N VAL A 180 -14.26 7.75 -21.10
CA VAL A 180 -15.49 8.54 -21.32
C VAL A 180 -15.87 9.33 -20.05
N LEU A 181 -15.54 8.80 -18.87
CA LEU A 181 -15.88 9.40 -17.57
C LEU A 181 -14.77 10.29 -16.99
N ASN A 182 -13.57 10.25 -17.57
CA ASN A 182 -12.40 11.06 -17.21
C ASN A 182 -11.55 11.32 -18.46
N THR A 183 -12.00 12.23 -19.32
CA THR A 183 -11.35 12.46 -20.64
C THR A 183 -9.99 13.16 -20.52
N SER A 184 -9.80 13.91 -19.43
CA SER A 184 -8.55 14.58 -19.08
C SER A 184 -7.47 13.64 -18.54
N ALA A 185 -7.80 12.37 -18.27
CA ALA A 185 -6.91 11.42 -17.60
C ALA A 185 -6.36 11.97 -16.26
N HIS A 186 -7.16 12.75 -15.54
CA HIS A 186 -6.73 13.37 -14.29
C HIS A 186 -6.69 12.30 -13.20
N PRO A 187 -5.55 12.05 -12.53
CA PRO A 187 -5.43 10.95 -11.55
C PRO A 187 -6.33 11.14 -10.31
N TYR A 188 -6.76 12.37 -10.05
CA TYR A 188 -7.66 12.73 -8.95
C TYR A 188 -9.07 13.11 -9.42
N GLY A 189 -9.41 12.84 -10.69
CA GLY A 189 -10.75 13.02 -11.23
C GLY A 189 -11.68 11.84 -10.91
N THR A 190 -12.74 11.64 -11.71
CA THR A 190 -13.66 10.51 -11.54
C THR A 190 -12.90 9.17 -11.56
N PRO A 191 -13.02 8.34 -10.52
CA PRO A 191 -12.40 7.03 -10.51
C PRO A 191 -13.00 6.10 -11.58
N SER A 192 -12.17 5.22 -12.13
CA SER A 192 -12.56 4.15 -13.05
C SER A 192 -13.03 2.89 -12.32
N LEU A 193 -13.83 2.06 -12.98
CA LEU A 193 -14.18 0.74 -12.45
C LEU A 193 -12.93 -0.14 -12.26
N SER A 194 -11.89 0.03 -13.07
CA SER A 194 -10.61 -0.68 -12.89
C SER A 194 -9.90 -0.30 -11.58
N GLU A 195 -9.95 0.97 -11.16
CA GLU A 195 -9.40 1.38 -9.85
C GLU A 195 -10.15 0.71 -8.69
N PHE A 196 -11.48 0.62 -8.78
CA PHE A 196 -12.28 -0.16 -7.81
C PHE A 196 -11.89 -1.64 -7.80
N GLN A 197 -11.72 -2.25 -8.97
CA GLN A 197 -11.29 -3.63 -9.09
C GLN A 197 -9.89 -3.85 -8.49
N ASP A 198 -8.97 -2.90 -8.65
CA ASP A 198 -7.64 -2.95 -8.05
C ASP A 198 -7.71 -2.90 -6.52
N GLY A 199 -8.52 -1.99 -5.97
CA GLY A 199 -8.82 -1.94 -4.54
C GLY A 199 -9.47 -3.24 -4.02
N TRP A 200 -10.43 -3.80 -4.76
CA TRP A 200 -11.07 -5.07 -4.41
C TRP A 200 -10.11 -6.26 -4.44
N ARG A 201 -9.17 -6.31 -5.39
CA ARG A 201 -8.11 -7.33 -5.41
C ARG A 201 -7.21 -7.22 -4.18
N ALA A 202 -6.86 -6.00 -3.77
CA ALA A 202 -6.11 -5.76 -2.54
C ALA A 202 -6.89 -6.21 -1.31
N TRP A 203 -8.14 -5.76 -1.19
CA TRP A 203 -9.02 -6.10 -0.09
C TRP A 203 -9.24 -7.60 0.04
N ASP A 204 -9.51 -8.29 -1.06
CA ASP A 204 -9.78 -9.73 -1.08
C ASP A 204 -8.51 -10.53 -0.78
N LEU A 205 -7.34 -10.12 -1.28
CA LEU A 205 -6.06 -10.74 -0.93
C LEU A 205 -5.79 -10.65 0.57
N ILE A 206 -6.05 -9.51 1.19
CA ILE A 206 -5.85 -9.30 2.62
C ILE A 206 -6.88 -10.09 3.41
N THR A 207 -8.17 -9.85 3.17
CA THR A 207 -9.24 -10.40 4.00
C THR A 207 -9.48 -11.89 3.84
N LEU A 208 -9.25 -12.44 2.65
CA LEU A 208 -9.48 -13.86 2.35
C LEU A 208 -8.18 -14.66 2.27
N GLY A 209 -7.04 -13.99 2.13
CA GLY A 209 -5.73 -14.63 2.02
C GLY A 209 -4.88 -14.55 3.30
N MET A 210 -4.98 -13.47 4.07
CA MET A 210 -4.14 -13.24 5.25
C MET A 210 -4.86 -13.55 6.58
N ILE A 211 -6.19 -13.54 6.58
CA ILE A 211 -7.01 -13.74 7.78
C ILE A 211 -7.57 -15.16 7.78
N PRO A 212 -7.03 -16.09 8.58
CA PRO A 212 -7.65 -17.40 8.75
C PRO A 212 -9.00 -17.28 9.48
N PRO A 213 -9.92 -18.26 9.32
CA PRO A 213 -11.23 -18.23 9.96
C PRO A 213 -11.21 -18.02 11.48
N SER A 214 -10.18 -18.53 12.16
CA SER A 214 -9.98 -18.36 13.60
C SER A 214 -9.74 -16.90 14.05
N LEU A 215 -9.29 -16.03 13.14
CA LEU A 215 -9.06 -14.61 13.45
C LEU A 215 -10.26 -13.71 13.11
N LEU A 216 -11.25 -14.18 12.34
CA LEU A 216 -12.40 -13.37 11.93
C LEU A 216 -13.18 -12.78 13.11
N HIS A 217 -13.24 -13.54 14.21
CA HIS A 217 -13.93 -13.17 15.44
C HIS A 217 -12.98 -12.70 16.56
N SER A 218 -11.69 -12.57 16.26
CA SER A 218 -10.72 -12.03 17.21
C SER A 218 -10.82 -10.51 17.28
N LYS A 219 -10.29 -9.92 18.35
CA LYS A 219 -10.16 -8.46 18.51
C LYS A 219 -8.68 -8.12 18.74
N PRO A 220 -7.85 -8.05 17.67
CA PRO A 220 -6.41 -7.81 17.82
C PRO A 220 -6.06 -6.45 18.45
N ILE A 221 -6.95 -5.47 18.30
CA ILE A 221 -6.90 -4.17 18.97
C ILE A 221 -8.24 -3.97 19.67
N ASP A 222 -8.22 -3.80 20.99
CA ASP A 222 -9.45 -3.68 21.79
C ASP A 222 -10.29 -2.44 21.47
N LEU A 223 -9.69 -1.42 20.86
CA LEU A 223 -10.36 -0.20 20.40
C LEU A 223 -11.00 -0.33 19.01
N ARG A 224 -10.90 -1.50 18.36
CA ARG A 224 -11.41 -1.72 17.00
C ARG A 224 -12.38 -2.89 16.93
N HIS A 225 -13.24 -2.89 15.91
CA HIS A 225 -14.12 -4.04 15.67
C HIS A 225 -13.33 -5.27 15.21
N LYS A 226 -13.98 -6.44 15.27
CA LYS A 226 -13.41 -7.71 14.82
C LYS A 226 -13.19 -7.69 13.29
N PRO A 227 -12.22 -8.43 12.72
CA PRO A 227 -11.97 -8.43 11.27
C PRO A 227 -13.21 -8.71 10.40
N LEU A 228 -14.15 -9.54 10.87
CA LEU A 228 -15.41 -9.81 10.17
C LEU A 228 -16.26 -8.54 9.94
N PHE A 229 -16.21 -7.56 10.85
CA PHE A 229 -16.91 -6.29 10.68
C PHE A 229 -16.50 -5.61 9.37
N TYR A 230 -15.20 -5.50 9.13
CA TYR A 230 -14.67 -4.74 8.01
C TYR A 230 -15.05 -5.37 6.65
N LEU A 231 -15.14 -6.71 6.60
CA LEU A 231 -15.63 -7.45 5.42
C LEU A 231 -17.06 -7.06 5.01
N GLY A 232 -17.92 -6.74 5.98
CA GLY A 232 -19.27 -6.23 5.74
C GLY A 232 -19.33 -4.70 5.62
N HIS A 233 -18.38 -3.99 6.22
CA HIS A 233 -18.35 -2.53 6.28
C HIS A 233 -18.17 -1.88 4.91
N LEU A 234 -17.11 -2.23 4.15
CA LEU A 234 -16.86 -1.62 2.84
C LEU A 234 -18.02 -1.76 1.85
N PRO A 235 -18.60 -2.95 1.62
CA PRO A 235 -19.76 -3.04 0.76
C PRO A 235 -20.98 -2.32 1.35
N THR A 236 -21.10 -2.15 2.67
CA THR A 236 -22.19 -1.38 3.27
C THR A 236 -22.02 0.12 3.07
N PHE A 237 -20.82 0.65 3.22
CA PHE A 237 -20.52 2.05 2.93
C PHE A 237 -20.86 2.41 1.48
N LEU A 238 -20.35 1.61 0.52
CA LEU A 238 -20.69 1.71 -0.91
C LEU A 238 -22.21 1.64 -1.14
N ASN A 239 -22.89 0.67 -0.53
CA ASN A 239 -24.33 0.48 -0.69
C ASN A 239 -25.13 1.69 -0.18
N LEU A 240 -24.76 2.27 0.97
CA LEU A 240 -25.46 3.41 1.56
C LEU A 240 -25.29 4.68 0.72
N LEU A 241 -24.07 5.03 0.33
CA LEU A 241 -23.82 6.22 -0.50
C LEU A 241 -24.51 6.12 -1.87
N MET A 242 -24.47 4.95 -2.50
CA MET A 242 -25.19 4.71 -3.76
C MET A 242 -26.70 4.77 -3.58
N THR A 243 -27.24 4.22 -2.50
CA THR A 243 -28.67 4.29 -2.17
C THR A 243 -29.13 5.73 -1.99
N ALA A 244 -28.38 6.52 -1.21
CA ALA A 244 -28.67 7.92 -0.97
C ALA A 244 -28.64 8.75 -2.27
N TYR A 245 -27.60 8.56 -3.09
CA TYR A 245 -27.46 9.29 -4.35
C TYR A 245 -28.53 8.89 -5.38
N LEU A 246 -28.70 7.58 -5.63
CA LEU A 246 -29.60 7.06 -6.66
C LEU A 246 -31.08 7.10 -6.25
N ARG A 247 -31.37 7.31 -4.95
CA ARG A 247 -32.72 7.24 -4.37
C ARG A 247 -33.42 5.91 -4.65
N GLU A 248 -32.64 4.84 -4.62
CA GLU A 248 -33.07 3.46 -4.84
C GLU A 248 -32.97 2.68 -3.53
N PRO A 249 -33.76 1.60 -3.33
CA PRO A 249 -33.61 0.74 -2.14
C PRO A 249 -32.19 0.16 -2.00
N PRO A 250 -31.69 -0.04 -0.76
CA PRO A 250 -30.39 -0.63 -0.55
C PRO A 250 -30.37 -2.11 -0.95
N VAL A 251 -29.20 -2.59 -1.37
CA VAL A 251 -28.98 -4.02 -1.62
C VAL A 251 -29.22 -4.79 -0.33
N ALA A 252 -30.04 -5.85 -0.41
CA ALA A 252 -30.38 -6.70 0.73
C ALA A 252 -29.19 -7.55 1.21
N PRO A 253 -29.14 -7.96 2.49
CA PRO A 253 -30.20 -7.78 3.51
C PRO A 253 -30.13 -6.42 4.21
N ALA A 254 -31.27 -5.77 4.41
CA ALA A 254 -31.35 -4.45 5.04
C ALA A 254 -30.73 -4.40 6.45
N ARG A 255 -30.71 -5.51 7.19
CA ARG A 255 -30.09 -5.58 8.53
C ARG A 255 -28.58 -5.27 8.51
N PHE A 256 -27.89 -5.47 7.39
CA PHE A 256 -26.45 -5.17 7.27
C PHE A 256 -26.16 -3.68 7.34
N THR A 257 -27.10 -2.82 6.94
CA THR A 257 -26.96 -1.37 7.10
C THR A 257 -27.01 -0.92 8.56
N LYS A 258 -27.36 -1.79 9.51
CA LYS A 258 -27.28 -1.46 10.95
C LYS A 258 -25.97 -1.95 11.56
N ILE A 259 -25.55 -3.15 11.17
CA ILE A 259 -24.39 -3.85 11.73
C ILE A 259 -23.07 -3.26 11.22
N PHE A 260 -23.02 -2.86 9.94
CA PHE A 260 -21.77 -2.56 9.24
C PHE A 260 -21.68 -1.11 8.73
N GLU A 261 -22.59 -0.22 9.13
CA GLU A 261 -22.67 1.14 8.57
C GLU A 261 -21.50 2.03 9.00
N ARG A 262 -21.15 2.03 10.28
CA ARG A 262 -20.19 2.99 10.84
C ARG A 262 -19.20 2.30 11.76
N GLY A 263 -17.91 2.53 11.50
CA GLY A 263 -16.81 2.04 12.32
C GLY A 263 -16.81 2.63 13.75
N ILE A 264 -15.90 2.13 14.58
CA ILE A 264 -15.78 2.53 15.99
C ILE A 264 -14.54 3.39 16.22
N ASP A 265 -14.72 4.44 17.00
CA ASP A 265 -13.64 5.29 17.49
C ASP A 265 -13.86 5.66 18.97
N PRO A 266 -13.45 4.78 19.90
CA PRO A 266 -13.52 5.06 21.33
C PRO A 266 -12.48 6.11 21.71
N HIS A 267 -12.81 7.01 22.64
CA HIS A 267 -11.83 7.93 23.18
C HIS A 267 -10.79 7.15 23.98
N VAL A 268 -9.51 7.33 23.64
CA VAL A 268 -8.42 6.66 24.35
C VAL A 268 -8.23 7.27 25.75
N ASP A 269 -8.49 8.58 25.89
CA ASP A 269 -8.44 9.31 27.18
C ASP A 269 -9.60 8.98 28.13
N ASP A 270 -10.77 8.66 27.57
CA ASP A 270 -12.01 8.44 28.32
C ASP A 270 -12.73 7.21 27.79
N PRO A 271 -12.48 6.02 28.37
CA PRO A 271 -13.08 4.77 27.92
C PRO A 271 -14.62 4.74 27.96
N GLU A 272 -15.26 5.66 28.71
CA GLU A 272 -16.73 5.78 28.77
C GLU A 272 -17.30 6.60 27.61
N HIS A 273 -16.45 7.27 26.84
CA HIS A 273 -16.84 8.07 25.69
C HIS A 273 -16.42 7.40 24.38
N CYS A 274 -17.36 7.27 23.45
CA CYS A 274 -17.10 6.78 22.11
C CYS A 274 -17.95 7.55 21.11
N HIS A 275 -17.34 7.90 19.97
CA HIS A 275 -18.09 8.44 18.84
C HIS A 275 -19.20 7.46 18.41
N SER A 276 -20.27 7.99 17.81
CA SER A 276 -21.38 7.17 17.31
C SER A 276 -20.86 6.07 16.38
N HIS A 277 -21.29 4.84 16.59
CA HIS A 277 -20.89 3.67 15.80
C HIS A 277 -22.06 2.71 15.60
N SER A 278 -21.90 1.74 14.69
CA SER A 278 -22.92 0.72 14.44
C SER A 278 -23.23 -0.14 15.67
N GLU A 279 -24.50 -0.51 15.84
CA GLU A 279 -24.90 -1.57 16.76
C GLU A 279 -24.39 -2.92 16.23
N VAL A 280 -23.40 -3.50 16.90
CA VAL A 280 -22.78 -4.78 16.50
C VAL A 280 -23.20 -5.91 17.44
N PRO A 281 -23.33 -7.15 16.94
CA PRO A 281 -23.61 -8.30 17.80
C PRO A 281 -22.49 -8.52 18.83
N GLU A 282 -22.87 -8.77 20.09
CA GLU A 282 -21.92 -9.04 21.18
C GLU A 282 -21.36 -10.46 21.12
N ARG A 283 -22.21 -11.44 20.84
CA ARG A 283 -21.85 -12.86 20.79
C ARG A 283 -21.45 -13.26 19.37
N ASP A 284 -20.44 -14.12 19.25
CA ASP A 284 -19.89 -14.52 17.96
C ASP A 284 -20.91 -15.25 17.07
N GLU A 285 -21.78 -16.04 17.67
CA GLU A 285 -22.85 -16.76 16.97
C GLU A 285 -23.94 -15.86 16.37
N ASP A 286 -24.05 -14.61 16.82
CA ASP A 286 -25.03 -13.64 16.34
C ASP A 286 -24.51 -12.82 15.14
N TRP A 287 -23.22 -12.94 14.81
CA TRP A 287 -22.65 -12.30 13.62
C TRP A 287 -23.14 -12.97 12.33
N PRO A 288 -23.30 -12.20 11.24
CA PRO A 288 -23.58 -12.78 9.93
C PRO A 288 -22.50 -13.77 9.50
N ALA A 289 -22.91 -14.92 8.95
CA ALA A 289 -21.96 -15.91 8.44
C ALA A 289 -21.12 -15.33 7.30
N LEU A 290 -19.83 -15.67 7.23
CA LEU A 290 -18.92 -15.14 6.22
C LEU A 290 -19.47 -15.29 4.79
N GLY A 291 -20.02 -16.45 4.44
CA GLY A 291 -20.60 -16.68 3.11
C GLY A 291 -21.75 -15.73 2.76
N GLU A 292 -22.54 -15.32 3.75
CA GLU A 292 -23.61 -14.33 3.57
C GLU A 292 -23.05 -12.92 3.33
N VAL A 293 -22.01 -12.54 4.09
CA VAL A 293 -21.30 -11.26 3.93
C VAL A 293 -20.65 -11.16 2.55
N LEU A 294 -20.01 -12.23 2.09
CA LEU A 294 -19.38 -12.27 0.75
C LEU A 294 -20.42 -12.22 -0.36
N ALA A 295 -21.53 -12.95 -0.24
CA ALA A 295 -22.62 -12.87 -1.21
C ALA A 295 -23.23 -11.47 -1.27
N TYR A 296 -23.32 -10.77 -0.15
CA TYR A 296 -23.74 -9.36 -0.11
C TYR A 296 -22.72 -8.46 -0.81
N ARG A 297 -21.44 -8.57 -0.47
CA ARG A 297 -20.34 -7.83 -1.11
C ARG A 297 -20.42 -7.94 -2.63
N ASP A 298 -20.58 -9.15 -3.15
CA ASP A 298 -20.60 -9.39 -4.59
C ASP A 298 -21.81 -8.74 -5.27
N ARG A 299 -22.99 -8.74 -4.63
CA ARG A 299 -24.17 -8.01 -5.13
C ARG A 299 -23.97 -6.50 -5.14
N VAL A 300 -23.32 -5.93 -4.13
CA VAL A 300 -23.03 -4.49 -4.09
C VAL A 300 -22.00 -4.11 -5.16
N ARG A 301 -20.94 -4.90 -5.33
CA ARG A 301 -19.95 -4.71 -6.41
C ARG A 301 -20.61 -4.79 -7.79
N ALA A 302 -21.53 -5.73 -8.00
CA ALA A 302 -22.29 -5.83 -9.25
C ALA A 302 -23.21 -4.61 -9.48
N ARG A 303 -23.79 -4.03 -8.43
CA ARG A 303 -24.55 -2.77 -8.52
C ARG A 303 -23.66 -1.61 -8.97
N LEU A 304 -22.45 -1.50 -8.44
CA LEU A 304 -21.49 -0.47 -8.88
C LEU A 304 -21.07 -0.69 -10.34
N ALA A 305 -20.76 -1.93 -10.74
CA ALA A 305 -20.42 -2.24 -12.14
C ALA A 305 -21.55 -1.84 -13.11
N LYS A 306 -22.80 -2.15 -12.75
CA LYS A 306 -23.97 -1.72 -13.53
C LYS A 306 -24.08 -0.20 -13.65
N LEU A 307 -23.78 0.55 -12.59
CA LEU A 307 -23.76 2.01 -12.63
C LEU A 307 -22.72 2.51 -13.66
N TYR A 308 -21.53 1.91 -13.69
CA TYR A 308 -20.52 2.24 -14.69
C TYR A 308 -21.01 1.94 -16.11
N ASP A 309 -21.66 0.79 -16.35
CA ASP A 309 -22.25 0.47 -17.67
C ASP A 309 -23.27 1.56 -18.10
N GLU A 310 -24.11 2.05 -17.18
CA GLU A 310 -25.09 3.11 -17.44
C GLU A 310 -24.41 4.46 -17.78
N LEU A 311 -23.35 4.81 -17.05
CA LEU A 311 -22.58 6.03 -17.27
C LEU A 311 -21.82 5.99 -18.61
N GLU A 312 -21.17 4.87 -18.93
CA GLU A 312 -20.43 4.70 -20.19
C GLU A 312 -21.35 4.62 -21.41
N ALA A 313 -22.53 4.01 -21.27
CA ALA A 313 -23.56 4.00 -22.31
C ALA A 313 -24.27 5.36 -22.48
N GLY A 314 -24.03 6.32 -21.58
CA GLY A 314 -24.70 7.62 -21.57
C GLY A 314 -26.20 7.55 -21.21
N THR A 315 -26.68 6.42 -20.69
CA THR A 315 -28.06 6.27 -20.21
C THR A 315 -28.26 6.92 -18.84
N ARG A 316 -27.15 7.17 -18.12
CA ARG A 316 -27.09 8.02 -16.93
C ARG A 316 -26.05 9.11 -17.10
N THR A 317 -26.39 10.31 -16.66
CA THR A 317 -25.46 11.45 -16.64
C THR A 317 -24.53 11.37 -15.43
N LEU A 318 -23.23 11.52 -15.66
CA LEU A 318 -22.25 11.74 -14.60
C LEU A 318 -22.32 13.20 -14.15
N THR A 319 -22.52 13.42 -12.85
CA THR A 319 -22.48 14.74 -12.22
C THR A 319 -21.26 14.87 -11.32
N ARG A 320 -20.88 16.09 -10.94
CA ARG A 320 -19.83 16.35 -9.94
C ARG A 320 -20.11 15.62 -8.63
N ARG A 321 -21.35 15.69 -8.15
CA ARG A 321 -21.76 15.03 -6.91
C ARG A 321 -21.64 13.50 -6.99
N LEU A 322 -21.95 12.89 -8.15
CA LEU A 322 -21.73 11.45 -8.35
C LEU A 322 -20.25 11.11 -8.41
N ALA A 323 -19.46 11.88 -9.15
CA ALA A 323 -18.01 11.68 -9.26
C ALA A 323 -17.32 11.80 -7.89
N ARG A 324 -17.69 12.80 -7.08
CA ARG A 324 -17.26 12.93 -5.68
C ARG A 324 -17.67 11.74 -4.83
N THR A 325 -18.92 11.29 -4.96
CA THR A 325 -19.40 10.11 -4.22
C THR A 325 -18.56 8.88 -4.56
N LEU A 326 -18.25 8.65 -5.84
CA LEU A 326 -17.38 7.55 -6.29
C LEU A 326 -15.95 7.70 -5.76
N MET A 327 -15.40 8.92 -5.77
CA MET A 327 -14.08 9.21 -5.17
C MET A 327 -14.07 8.85 -3.67
N MET A 328 -15.05 9.33 -2.91
CA MET A 328 -15.15 9.06 -1.46
C MET A 328 -15.22 7.56 -1.17
N ILE A 329 -15.99 6.79 -1.96
CA ILE A 329 -16.08 5.33 -1.81
C ILE A 329 -14.71 4.68 -2.06
N LEU A 330 -14.03 5.02 -3.15
CA LEU A 330 -12.74 4.41 -3.49
C LEU A 330 -11.68 4.73 -2.43
N GLU A 331 -11.60 5.99 -2.00
CA GLU A 331 -10.59 6.42 -1.04
C GLU A 331 -10.90 5.91 0.39
N HIS A 332 -12.17 5.79 0.76
CA HIS A 332 -12.60 5.10 1.98
C HIS A 332 -12.11 3.64 2.02
N ASP A 333 -12.29 2.88 0.92
CA ASP A 333 -11.76 1.53 0.79
C ASP A 333 -10.23 1.53 0.99
N GLY A 334 -9.52 2.52 0.44
CA GLY A 334 -8.08 2.74 0.61
C GLY A 334 -7.65 2.90 2.08
N PHE A 335 -8.31 3.79 2.83
CA PHE A 335 -8.02 3.98 4.26
C PHE A 335 -8.33 2.74 5.11
N HIS A 336 -9.37 1.98 4.74
CA HIS A 336 -9.73 0.75 5.45
C HIS A 336 -8.80 -0.42 5.17
N ILE A 337 -8.24 -0.52 3.96
CA ILE A 337 -7.14 -1.44 3.67
C ILE A 337 -6.00 -1.20 4.65
N GLU A 338 -5.59 0.05 4.80
CA GLU A 338 -4.52 0.45 5.71
C GLU A 338 -4.87 0.16 7.18
N THR A 339 -6.11 0.48 7.58
CA THR A 339 -6.63 0.23 8.92
C THR A 339 -6.62 -1.24 9.30
N LEU A 340 -7.12 -2.09 8.40
CA LEU A 340 -7.15 -3.52 8.65
C LEU A 340 -5.74 -4.09 8.79
N LEU A 341 -4.78 -3.63 8.00
CA LEU A 341 -3.41 -4.14 8.08
C LEU A 341 -2.75 -3.83 9.42
N TYR A 342 -2.91 -2.62 9.99
CA TYR A 342 -2.31 -2.35 11.32
C TYR A 342 -3.03 -3.09 12.45
N ILE A 343 -4.31 -3.45 12.28
CA ILE A 343 -5.01 -4.35 13.21
C ILE A 343 -4.38 -5.74 13.12
N LEU A 344 -4.15 -6.24 11.91
CA LEU A 344 -3.67 -7.60 11.71
C LEU A 344 -2.22 -7.81 12.19
N ILE A 345 -1.34 -6.81 12.10
CA ILE A 345 0.06 -6.99 12.58
C ILE A 345 0.16 -7.26 14.07
N GLN A 346 -0.86 -6.91 14.86
CA GLN A 346 -0.90 -7.24 16.29
C GLN A 346 -0.95 -8.77 16.52
N ARG A 347 -1.29 -9.55 15.49
CA ARG A 347 -1.22 -11.02 15.45
C ARG A 347 -0.02 -11.55 14.66
N ALA A 348 1.00 -10.71 14.42
CA ALA A 348 2.27 -11.16 13.82
C ALA A 348 2.85 -12.33 14.62
N GLY A 349 3.14 -13.44 13.93
CA GLY A 349 3.65 -14.68 14.54
C GLY A 349 2.63 -15.52 15.32
N THR A 350 1.41 -15.02 15.56
CA THR A 350 0.44 -15.63 16.48
C THR A 350 -0.97 -15.83 15.87
N GLY A 351 -1.07 -15.81 14.54
CA GLY A 351 -2.28 -16.25 13.84
C GLY A 351 -2.48 -15.69 12.44
N MET A 352 -1.99 -14.49 12.14
CA MET A 352 -2.12 -13.91 10.79
C MET A 352 -1.15 -14.61 9.82
N LEU A 353 -1.57 -14.76 8.56
CA LEU A 353 -0.73 -15.29 7.48
C LEU A 353 -0.05 -14.15 6.71
N PRO A 354 1.18 -14.36 6.20
CA PRO A 354 1.83 -13.39 5.31
C PRO A 354 1.02 -13.17 4.02
N PRO A 355 1.24 -12.05 3.29
CA PRO A 355 0.53 -11.78 2.05
C PRO A 355 0.76 -12.91 1.04
N PRO A 356 -0.27 -13.68 0.65
CA PRO A 356 -0.09 -14.87 -0.16
C PRO A 356 0.38 -14.51 -1.57
N GLY A 357 1.28 -15.33 -2.13
CA GLY A 357 1.83 -15.15 -3.47
C GLY A 357 2.90 -14.05 -3.59
N PHE A 358 3.31 -13.43 -2.49
CA PHE A 358 4.49 -12.57 -2.45
C PHE A 358 5.68 -13.33 -1.86
N ALA A 359 6.87 -13.14 -2.42
CA ALA A 359 8.10 -13.66 -1.83
C ALA A 359 8.31 -13.09 -0.42
N SER A 360 8.79 -13.95 0.48
CA SER A 360 9.29 -13.49 1.78
C SER A 360 10.51 -12.59 1.56
N PRO A 361 10.61 -11.44 2.24
CA PRO A 361 11.76 -10.56 2.07
C PRO A 361 13.06 -11.25 2.51
N PRO A 362 14.15 -11.17 1.73
CA PRO A 362 15.45 -11.70 2.11
C PRO A 362 16.11 -10.77 3.14
N TRP A 363 15.64 -10.88 4.40
CA TRP A 363 15.90 -9.90 5.45
C TRP A 363 17.38 -9.61 5.69
N ALA A 364 18.24 -10.62 5.67
CA ALA A 364 19.67 -10.45 5.91
C ALA A 364 20.33 -9.59 4.80
N GLN A 365 20.00 -9.86 3.55
CA GLN A 365 20.51 -9.13 2.40
C GLN A 365 19.94 -7.71 2.34
N LEU A 366 18.66 -7.54 2.67
CA LEU A 366 18.05 -6.22 2.77
C LEU A 366 18.66 -5.39 3.89
N ALA A 367 18.87 -5.96 5.08
CA ALA A 367 19.55 -5.29 6.20
C ALA A 367 20.96 -4.84 5.79
N ALA A 368 21.75 -5.72 5.18
CA ALA A 368 23.07 -5.37 4.67
C ALA A 368 23.02 -4.22 3.63
N GLN A 369 21.98 -4.16 2.80
CA GLN A 369 21.80 -3.03 1.87
C GLN A 369 21.45 -1.74 2.59
N TRP A 370 20.59 -1.81 3.60
CA TRP A 370 20.15 -0.67 4.40
C TRP A 370 21.29 -0.06 5.21
N ASP A 371 22.19 -0.88 5.74
CA ASP A 371 23.38 -0.43 6.47
C ASP A 371 24.37 0.35 5.59
N ASN A 372 24.27 0.19 4.27
CA ASN A 372 25.05 0.93 3.29
C ASN A 372 24.36 2.22 2.79
N ILE A 373 23.15 2.55 3.29
CA ILE A 373 22.50 3.82 2.98
C ILE A 373 23.33 4.95 3.61
N PRO A 374 23.81 5.93 2.82
CA PRO A 374 24.61 7.03 3.36
C PRO A 374 23.84 7.80 4.45
N ALA A 375 24.56 8.29 5.45
CA ALA A 375 23.99 9.25 6.40
C ALA A 375 23.64 10.57 5.67
N PRO A 376 22.68 11.37 6.19
CA PRO A 376 22.44 12.72 5.71
C PRO A 376 23.71 13.59 5.75
N SER A 377 23.85 14.52 4.81
CA SER A 377 25.02 15.42 4.75
C SER A 377 25.11 16.40 5.93
N THR A 378 23.97 16.72 6.54
CA THR A 378 23.86 17.49 7.79
C THR A 378 22.87 16.80 8.73
N PRO A 379 22.86 17.09 10.05
CA PRO A 379 21.85 16.52 10.95
C PRO A 379 20.42 17.01 10.66
N HIS A 380 20.28 18.25 10.18
CA HIS A 380 18.98 18.90 9.97
C HIS A 380 18.92 19.65 8.64
N ALA A 381 17.72 19.70 8.06
CA ALA A 381 17.34 20.70 7.07
C ALA A 381 16.98 22.02 7.78
N THR A 382 17.22 23.16 7.11
CA THR A 382 16.74 24.48 7.55
C THR A 382 15.73 24.98 6.53
N LEU A 383 14.52 25.28 6.98
CA LEU A 383 13.40 25.72 6.15
C LEU A 383 12.80 27.01 6.70
N GLY A 384 12.02 27.70 5.86
CA GLY A 384 11.43 29.00 6.17
C GLY A 384 12.46 30.14 6.36
N PRO A 385 11.99 31.36 6.66
CA PRO A 385 10.58 31.74 6.72
C PRO A 385 9.97 31.85 5.32
N CYS A 386 8.71 31.47 5.16
CA CYS A 386 7.97 31.58 3.89
C CYS A 386 6.46 31.49 4.11
N THR A 387 5.69 31.95 3.12
CA THR A 387 4.26 31.66 2.99
C THR A 387 4.07 30.36 2.23
N LEU A 388 3.31 29.41 2.78
CA LEU A 388 2.94 28.15 2.14
C LEU A 388 1.43 28.12 1.83
N THR A 389 1.06 27.67 0.64
CA THR A 389 -0.34 27.38 0.30
C THR A 389 -0.70 25.95 0.71
N MET A 390 -1.69 25.82 1.59
CA MET A 390 -2.30 24.57 2.03
C MET A 390 -3.62 24.33 1.30
N GLY A 391 -4.06 23.07 1.24
CA GLY A 391 -5.36 22.68 0.67
C GLY A 391 -5.49 22.77 -0.86
N HIS A 392 -6.70 22.51 -1.34
CA HIS A 392 -7.17 22.76 -2.72
C HIS A 392 -8.57 23.39 -2.74
N ASP A 393 -9.07 23.82 -3.92
CA ASP A 393 -10.39 24.46 -4.02
C ASP A 393 -11.39 23.46 -4.59
N ASP A 394 -12.03 22.72 -3.69
CA ASP A 394 -13.02 21.71 -4.05
C ASP A 394 -14.19 21.64 -3.04
N PRO A 395 -14.88 22.76 -2.77
CA PRO A 395 -15.99 22.77 -1.83
C PRO A 395 -17.16 21.93 -2.38
N GLU A 396 -17.62 20.95 -1.60
CA GLU A 396 -18.75 20.09 -1.99
C GLU A 396 -20.02 20.89 -2.37
N PRO A 397 -20.39 22.00 -1.68
CA PRO A 397 -21.56 22.78 -2.07
C PRO A 397 -21.52 23.30 -3.52
N ALA A 398 -20.33 23.46 -4.12
CA ALA A 398 -20.21 23.85 -5.52
C ALA A 398 -20.77 22.81 -6.50
N ASP A 399 -20.86 21.53 -6.10
CA ASP A 399 -21.43 20.47 -6.91
C ASP A 399 -22.95 20.61 -7.13
N LEU A 400 -23.61 21.49 -6.36
CA LEU A 400 -25.04 21.77 -6.42
C LEU A 400 -25.38 23.11 -7.10
N ILE A 401 -24.37 23.88 -7.54
CA ILE A 401 -24.59 25.15 -8.22
C ILE A 401 -25.11 24.88 -9.63
N GLU A 402 -26.24 25.50 -9.97
CA GLU A 402 -26.85 25.40 -11.30
C GLU A 402 -25.85 25.79 -12.40
N GLY A 403 -25.64 24.88 -13.35
CA GLY A 403 -24.70 25.04 -14.46
C GLY A 403 -23.32 24.43 -14.22
N PHE A 404 -22.99 24.06 -12.98
CA PHE A 404 -21.72 23.38 -12.63
C PHE A 404 -21.91 21.88 -12.38
N GLU A 405 -23.13 21.36 -12.28
CA GLU A 405 -23.35 19.96 -11.90
C GLU A 405 -22.74 18.97 -12.90
N ALA A 406 -22.62 19.35 -14.18
CA ALA A 406 -22.01 18.55 -15.24
C ALA A 406 -20.51 18.86 -15.45
N ASP A 407 -19.92 19.80 -14.71
CA ASP A 407 -18.53 20.23 -14.84
C ASP A 407 -17.57 19.26 -14.13
N VAL A 408 -17.47 18.06 -14.69
CA VAL A 408 -16.69 16.94 -14.12
C VAL A 408 -15.31 16.82 -14.78
N GLN A 409 -15.16 17.28 -16.02
CA GLN A 409 -13.98 17.03 -16.82
C GLN A 409 -12.79 17.87 -16.32
N GLY A 410 -11.67 17.20 -16.00
CA GLY A 410 -10.49 17.87 -15.43
C GLY A 410 -10.66 18.33 -13.98
N HIS A 411 -11.82 18.06 -13.36
CA HIS A 411 -12.07 18.44 -11.97
C HIS A 411 -11.31 17.50 -11.02
N GLU A 412 -10.65 18.07 -10.02
CA GLU A 412 -9.98 17.34 -8.94
C GLU A 412 -10.91 17.23 -7.75
N PHE A 413 -11.12 16.00 -7.25
CA PHE A 413 -11.94 15.74 -6.08
C PHE A 413 -11.07 15.45 -4.85
N GLY A 414 -11.43 15.99 -3.69
CA GLY A 414 -10.85 15.67 -2.39
C GLY A 414 -11.86 15.60 -1.25
N TRP A 415 -11.36 15.31 -0.05
CA TRP A 415 -12.15 15.30 1.17
C TRP A 415 -12.43 16.73 1.64
N ASP A 416 -13.50 16.91 2.43
CA ASP A 416 -13.94 18.22 2.92
C ASP A 416 -12.85 18.95 3.73
N ASN A 417 -12.06 18.22 4.53
CA ASN A 417 -10.98 18.79 5.36
C ASN A 417 -9.78 19.34 4.57
N GLU A 418 -9.77 19.16 3.25
CA GLU A 418 -8.68 19.58 2.36
C GLU A 418 -8.99 20.89 1.62
N SER A 419 -10.21 21.40 1.76
CA SER A 419 -10.73 22.57 1.04
C SER A 419 -11.31 23.61 2.00
N PRO A 420 -11.14 24.92 1.74
CA PRO A 420 -10.47 25.53 0.57
C PRO A 420 -8.95 25.70 0.72
N LYS A 421 -8.31 26.19 -0.35
CA LYS A 421 -6.93 26.67 -0.27
C LYS A 421 -6.81 27.82 0.71
N HIS A 422 -5.74 27.83 1.49
CA HIS A 422 -5.41 28.92 2.39
C HIS A 422 -3.89 29.11 2.51
N ALA A 423 -3.47 30.34 2.77
CA ALA A 423 -2.06 30.69 2.93
C ALA A 423 -1.67 30.68 4.42
N VAL A 424 -0.52 30.09 4.73
CA VAL A 424 0.01 29.99 6.10
C VAL A 424 1.44 30.52 6.13
N GLU A 425 1.72 31.41 7.06
CA GLU A 425 3.07 31.90 7.33
C GLU A 425 3.85 30.90 8.18
N ILE A 426 5.02 30.51 7.71
CA ILE A 426 5.92 29.57 8.39
C ILE A 426 7.17 30.35 8.80
N GLY A 427 7.51 30.27 10.09
CA GLY A 427 8.75 30.82 10.62
C GLY A 427 9.98 30.06 10.12
N ARG A 428 11.17 30.53 10.50
CA ARG A 428 12.39 29.76 10.24
C ARG A 428 12.52 28.66 11.29
N PHE A 429 12.77 27.42 10.88
CA PHE A 429 12.93 26.27 11.78
C PHE A 429 13.97 25.27 11.22
N LYS A 430 14.50 24.41 12.11
CA LYS A 430 15.30 23.24 11.71
C LYS A 430 14.47 21.98 11.88
N ILE A 431 14.77 20.96 11.08
CA ILE A 431 14.06 19.68 11.17
C ILE A 431 14.97 18.51 10.81
N ASP A 432 14.87 17.41 11.56
CA ASP A 432 15.60 16.17 11.29
C ASP A 432 15.26 15.65 9.87
N TRP A 433 16.29 15.25 9.13
CA TRP A 433 16.13 14.76 7.75
C TRP A 433 15.26 13.51 7.66
N ARG A 434 15.31 12.66 8.68
CA ARG A 434 14.67 11.33 8.69
C ARG A 434 13.73 11.22 9.89
N PRO A 435 12.62 10.47 9.76
CA PRO A 435 11.83 10.10 10.91
C PRO A 435 12.65 9.32 11.93
N VAL A 436 12.23 9.38 13.20
CA VAL A 436 12.84 8.64 14.31
C VAL A 436 12.86 7.16 13.99
N THR A 437 14.02 6.52 14.11
CA THR A 437 14.16 5.10 13.77
C THR A 437 13.84 4.19 14.97
N ASN A 438 13.56 2.92 14.70
CA ASN A 438 13.41 1.90 15.74
C ASN A 438 14.65 1.82 16.63
N GLY A 439 15.85 1.90 16.05
CA GLY A 439 17.12 1.84 16.81
C GLY A 439 17.30 3.04 17.74
N GLU A 440 17.00 4.25 17.25
CA GLU A 440 17.03 5.47 18.06
C GLU A 440 16.01 5.42 19.20
N PHE A 441 14.77 5.03 18.90
CA PHE A 441 13.71 4.94 19.90
C PHE A 441 13.97 3.81 20.90
N LEU A 442 14.57 2.69 20.49
CA LEU A 442 14.93 1.59 21.41
C LEU A 442 15.99 2.04 22.41
N ALA A 443 17.01 2.78 21.94
CA ALA A 443 18.03 3.35 22.81
C ALA A 443 17.42 4.34 23.82
N TYR A 444 16.46 5.17 23.37
CA TYR A 444 15.71 6.06 24.23
C TYR A 444 14.85 5.30 25.27
N TRP A 445 14.03 4.34 24.83
CA TRP A 445 13.15 3.54 25.69
C TRP A 445 13.92 2.81 26.79
N ARG A 446 15.10 2.26 26.48
CA ARG A 446 15.99 1.63 27.48
C ARG A 446 16.68 2.64 28.41
N GLY A 447 16.85 3.88 27.95
CA GLY A 447 17.59 4.94 28.61
C GLY A 447 16.69 6.04 29.20
N ALA A 448 16.74 7.24 28.60
CA ALA A 448 16.06 8.43 29.10
C ALA A 448 14.52 8.34 29.09
N GLY A 449 13.97 7.46 28.26
CA GLY A 449 12.54 7.16 28.15
C GLY A 449 12.05 6.07 29.09
N LYS A 450 12.95 5.44 29.85
CA LYS A 450 12.59 4.39 30.81
C LYS A 450 11.56 4.93 31.81
N ASP A 451 10.47 4.18 32.01
CA ASP A 451 9.34 4.53 32.87
C ASP A 451 8.57 5.80 32.44
N ARG A 452 8.85 6.35 31.25
CA ARG A 452 8.17 7.53 30.68
C ARG A 452 7.32 7.22 29.46
N VAL A 453 7.72 6.22 28.67
CA VAL A 453 7.00 5.77 27.47
C VAL A 453 6.81 4.26 27.53
N ALA A 454 5.71 3.78 26.98
CA ALA A 454 5.44 2.34 26.90
C ALA A 454 6.30 1.68 25.81
N ILE A 455 6.34 0.35 25.80
CA ILE A 455 6.82 -0.38 24.62
C ILE A 455 5.83 -0.12 23.46
N PRO A 456 6.29 0.32 22.27
CA PRO A 456 5.43 0.47 21.11
C PRO A 456 4.70 -0.84 20.77
N PRO A 457 3.39 -0.82 20.47
CA PRO A 457 2.65 -2.02 20.04
C PRO A 457 3.13 -2.59 18.71
N SER A 458 3.84 -1.80 17.91
CA SER A 458 4.56 -2.26 16.73
C SER A 458 5.76 -3.17 17.07
N TRP A 459 6.14 -3.28 18.34
CA TRP A 459 7.15 -4.19 18.84
C TRP A 459 6.54 -5.35 19.63
N VAL A 460 7.35 -6.38 19.85
CA VAL A 460 7.04 -7.50 20.73
C VAL A 460 8.32 -7.94 21.43
N GLU A 461 8.20 -8.27 22.72
CA GLU A 461 9.27 -8.91 23.46
C GLU A 461 9.06 -10.42 23.44
N GLU A 462 10.02 -11.16 22.87
CA GLU A 462 9.99 -12.62 22.79
C GLU A 462 11.37 -13.15 23.17
N ASP A 463 11.42 -14.01 24.18
CA ASP A 463 12.66 -14.62 24.71
C ASP A 463 13.69 -13.59 25.23
N GLY A 464 13.21 -12.45 25.75
CA GLY A 464 14.05 -11.35 26.26
C GLY A 464 14.59 -10.43 25.16
N GLU A 465 14.26 -10.68 23.89
CA GLU A 465 14.66 -9.85 22.77
C GLU A 465 13.48 -9.03 22.24
N VAL A 466 13.75 -7.75 21.97
CA VAL A 466 12.76 -6.85 21.35
C VAL A 466 12.81 -7.03 19.84
N ARG A 467 11.65 -7.32 19.24
CA ARG A 467 11.46 -7.54 17.82
C ARG A 467 10.41 -6.58 17.27
N VAL A 468 10.47 -6.28 15.99
CA VAL A 468 9.48 -5.42 15.30
C VAL A 468 8.47 -6.31 14.60
N ARG A 469 7.18 -6.06 14.83
CA ARG A 469 6.08 -6.77 14.16
C ARG A 469 6.03 -6.37 12.70
N THR A 470 5.94 -7.37 11.83
CA THR A 470 5.71 -7.17 10.40
C THR A 470 4.60 -8.07 9.90
N LEU A 471 4.18 -7.86 8.64
CA LEU A 471 3.24 -8.77 7.97
C LEU A 471 3.82 -10.16 7.68
N TYR A 472 5.13 -10.37 7.89
CA TYR A 472 5.81 -11.66 7.80
C TYR A 472 6.17 -12.25 9.17
N GLY A 473 5.63 -11.68 10.26
CA GLY A 473 5.97 -12.06 11.63
C GLY A 473 6.95 -11.10 12.31
N PRO A 474 7.31 -11.35 13.58
CA PRO A 474 8.30 -10.56 14.30
C PRO A 474 9.70 -10.70 13.69
N ILE A 475 10.37 -9.57 13.45
CA ILE A 475 11.72 -9.49 12.89
C ILE A 475 12.67 -8.89 13.93
N ALA A 476 13.90 -9.40 14.00
CA ALA A 476 14.90 -8.94 14.95
C ALA A 476 15.20 -7.44 14.78
N MET A 477 15.43 -6.74 15.90
CA MET A 477 15.70 -5.30 15.87
C MET A 477 16.92 -4.96 15.01
N GLU A 478 17.96 -5.81 14.98
CA GLU A 478 19.13 -5.62 14.13
C GLU A 478 18.81 -5.48 12.63
N ILE A 479 17.73 -6.12 12.14
CA ILE A 479 17.26 -5.96 10.76
C ILE A 479 16.42 -4.68 10.62
N ALA A 480 15.59 -4.38 11.62
CA ALA A 480 14.58 -3.33 11.55
C ALA A 480 15.02 -1.96 12.12
N HIS A 481 16.25 -1.86 12.66
CA HIS A 481 16.70 -0.70 13.44
C HIS A 481 16.71 0.61 12.65
N ASN A 482 16.92 0.55 11.34
CA ASN A 482 16.94 1.71 10.45
C ASN A 482 15.54 2.12 9.94
N TRP A 483 14.50 1.33 10.20
CA TRP A 483 13.13 1.69 9.82
C TRP A 483 12.56 2.74 10.78
N PRO A 484 11.63 3.59 10.32
CA PRO A 484 10.87 4.46 11.21
C PRO A 484 10.17 3.67 12.32
N VAL A 485 10.21 4.19 13.55
CA VAL A 485 9.39 3.65 14.65
C VAL A 485 7.93 4.04 14.46
N LEU A 486 7.03 3.12 14.82
CA LEU A 486 5.58 3.35 14.80
C LEU A 486 5.06 3.37 16.23
N THR A 487 4.59 4.54 16.70
CA THR A 487 3.99 4.69 18.02
C THR A 487 3.14 5.97 18.11
N SER A 488 2.55 6.23 19.27
CA SER A 488 1.70 7.39 19.54
C SER A 488 2.42 8.74 19.36
N TYR A 489 1.65 9.80 19.14
CA TYR A 489 2.16 11.17 19.18
C TYR A 489 2.80 11.48 20.54
N ASP A 490 2.18 11.07 21.64
CA ASP A 490 2.66 11.37 23.00
C ASP A 490 4.05 10.79 23.28
N ASP A 491 4.30 9.56 22.87
CA ASP A 491 5.59 8.91 23.03
C ASP A 491 6.68 9.62 22.20
N LEU A 492 6.35 9.98 20.96
CA LEU A 492 7.26 10.67 20.05
C LEU A 492 7.48 12.13 20.45
N ALA A 493 6.48 12.80 21.01
CA ALA A 493 6.61 14.14 21.57
C ALA A 493 7.51 14.13 22.81
N THR A 494 7.39 13.12 23.66
CA THR A 494 8.29 12.92 24.81
C THR A 494 9.73 12.65 24.35
N TYR A 495 9.91 11.82 23.32
CA TYR A 495 11.21 11.60 22.68
C TYR A 495 11.79 12.90 22.08
N ALA A 496 11.00 13.66 21.32
CA ALA A 496 11.41 14.92 20.71
C ALA A 496 11.86 15.94 21.76
N ALA A 497 11.10 16.08 22.86
CA ALA A 497 11.46 16.93 23.98
C ALA A 497 12.79 16.52 24.64
N SER A 498 13.06 15.21 24.72
CA SER A 498 14.33 14.71 25.25
C SER A 498 15.55 15.08 24.40
N LYS A 499 15.35 15.32 23.10
CA LYS A 499 16.38 15.86 22.16
C LYS A 499 16.44 17.39 22.16
N GLY A 500 15.62 18.07 22.96
CA GLY A 500 15.51 19.53 22.98
C GLY A 500 14.72 20.09 21.78
N GLY A 501 13.94 19.26 21.10
CA GLY A 501 13.08 19.66 19.99
C GLY A 501 11.59 19.41 20.28
N ARG A 502 10.79 19.40 19.21
CA ARG A 502 9.33 19.19 19.23
C ARG A 502 8.89 18.44 17.97
N ILE A 503 7.65 17.96 17.96
CA ILE A 503 7.00 17.50 16.73
C ILE A 503 6.70 18.74 15.85
N PRO A 504 6.96 18.73 14.53
CA PRO A 504 6.65 19.85 13.65
C PRO A 504 5.15 20.16 13.63
N THR A 505 4.77 21.39 13.30
CA THR A 505 3.37 21.72 12.96
C THR A 505 3.01 21.16 11.57
N GLU A 506 1.72 21.04 11.26
CA GLU A 506 1.26 20.57 9.94
C GLU A 506 1.88 21.39 8.78
N PRO A 507 1.90 22.74 8.80
CA PRO A 507 2.54 23.52 7.73
C PRO A 507 4.05 23.32 7.63
N GLU A 508 4.76 23.22 8.75
CA GLU A 508 6.21 22.95 8.76
C GLU A 508 6.53 21.57 8.15
N LEU A 509 5.75 20.56 8.52
CA LEU A 509 5.88 19.22 7.96
C LEU A 509 5.53 19.20 6.46
N ARG A 510 4.45 19.86 6.04
CA ARG A 510 4.08 19.98 4.62
C ARG A 510 5.17 20.68 3.81
N LEU A 511 5.79 21.73 4.35
CA LEU A 511 6.92 22.39 3.70
C LEU A 511 8.12 21.44 3.51
N PHE A 512 8.44 20.63 4.53
CA PHE A 512 9.49 19.62 4.40
C PHE A 512 9.13 18.58 3.33
N LEU A 513 7.91 18.06 3.35
CA LEU A 513 7.43 17.07 2.38
C LEU A 513 7.44 17.63 0.95
N ASP A 514 6.97 18.87 0.73
CA ASP A 514 7.01 19.55 -0.58
C ASP A 514 8.44 19.70 -1.12
N THR A 515 9.39 19.95 -0.22
CA THR A 515 10.76 20.25 -0.62
C THR A 515 11.59 18.99 -0.84
N TYR A 516 11.41 17.98 0.01
CA TYR A 516 12.36 16.87 0.13
C TYR A 516 11.75 15.47 -0.02
N GLN A 517 10.45 15.28 0.15
CA GLN A 517 9.87 13.95 -0.02
C GLN A 517 9.77 13.59 -1.51
N VAL A 518 10.08 12.34 -1.84
CA VAL A 518 9.83 11.74 -3.16
C VAL A 518 8.45 11.09 -3.18
N GLY A 519 7.76 11.11 -4.33
CA GLY A 519 6.47 10.42 -4.53
C GLY A 519 6.61 8.95 -4.97
N TYR A 520 5.48 8.29 -5.26
CA TYR A 520 5.45 6.87 -5.67
C TYR A 520 6.38 6.57 -6.85
N GLU A 521 6.31 7.40 -7.89
CA GLU A 521 7.08 7.24 -9.14
C GLU A 521 8.56 7.62 -9.00
N GLU A 522 8.90 8.29 -7.92
CA GLU A 522 10.26 8.67 -7.58
C GLU A 522 10.90 7.66 -6.61
N GLY A 523 10.15 6.63 -6.21
CA GLY A 523 10.64 5.50 -5.42
C GLY A 523 10.19 5.49 -3.96
N ALA A 524 9.18 6.28 -3.58
CA ALA A 524 8.60 6.18 -2.25
C ALA A 524 8.03 4.77 -1.96
N ASN A 525 8.15 4.35 -0.71
CA ASN A 525 7.57 3.11 -0.23
C ASN A 525 6.08 3.30 0.08
N MET A 526 5.22 3.03 -0.89
CA MET A 526 3.75 3.12 -0.82
C MET A 526 3.11 2.14 -1.81
N GLY A 527 1.80 1.93 -1.72
CA GLY A 527 1.05 1.05 -2.62
C GLY A 527 1.54 -0.40 -2.61
N PHE A 528 1.99 -0.91 -1.47
CA PHE A 528 2.56 -2.25 -1.32
C PHE A 528 3.80 -2.52 -2.19
N ARG A 529 4.57 -1.47 -2.53
CA ARG A 529 5.90 -1.64 -3.14
C ARG A 529 6.76 -2.59 -2.28
N ASN A 530 6.67 -2.42 -0.97
CA ASN A 530 7.06 -3.41 0.03
C ASN A 530 5.91 -3.61 1.03
N TRP A 531 5.80 -4.82 1.58
CA TRP A 531 4.85 -5.15 2.64
C TRP A 531 5.44 -4.94 4.05
N HIS A 532 6.40 -4.01 4.14
CA HIS A 532 7.09 -3.62 5.37
C HIS A 532 7.67 -2.20 5.22
N PRO A 533 7.99 -1.52 6.33
CA PRO A 533 8.73 -0.27 6.31
C PRO A 533 10.11 -0.42 5.65
N MET A 534 10.65 0.70 5.18
CA MET A 534 12.01 0.81 4.65
C MET A 534 12.75 1.92 5.40
N PRO A 535 14.09 1.95 5.42
CA PRO A 535 14.81 3.10 5.95
C PRO A 535 14.51 4.37 5.17
N ALA A 536 14.45 5.50 5.88
CA ALA A 536 14.33 6.80 5.24
C ALA A 536 15.65 7.22 4.56
N THR A 537 15.57 7.92 3.43
CA THR A 537 16.73 8.21 2.57
C THR A 537 17.02 9.69 2.35
N ALA A 538 16.15 10.59 2.83
CA ALA A 538 16.33 12.04 2.65
C ALA A 538 17.65 12.56 3.28
N GLY A 539 18.14 13.68 2.75
CA GLY A 539 19.36 14.36 3.19
C GLY A 539 20.65 13.93 2.48
N CYS A 540 20.58 13.11 1.43
CA CYS A 540 21.76 12.69 0.66
C CYS A 540 22.03 13.65 -0.52
N GLU A 541 23.25 14.21 -0.63
CA GLU A 541 23.58 15.17 -1.71
C GLU A 541 23.44 14.58 -3.12
N LYS A 542 23.79 13.30 -3.29
CA LYS A 542 23.71 12.58 -4.58
C LYS A 542 22.28 12.54 -5.16
N ASP A 543 21.28 12.64 -4.28
CA ASP A 543 19.85 12.57 -4.62
C ASP A 543 19.19 13.95 -4.54
N GLY A 544 19.98 15.03 -4.56
CA GLY A 544 19.48 16.40 -4.42
C GLY A 544 18.83 16.66 -3.06
N LEU A 545 19.26 15.93 -2.02
CA LEU A 545 18.70 15.91 -0.66
C LEU A 545 17.30 15.29 -0.54
N ARG A 546 16.65 14.96 -1.65
CA ARG A 546 15.31 14.35 -1.66
C ARG A 546 15.39 12.87 -1.30
N GLY A 547 14.35 12.34 -0.68
CA GLY A 547 14.28 10.92 -0.36
C GLY A 547 12.93 10.49 0.20
N SER A 548 12.78 9.18 0.42
CA SER A 548 11.59 8.62 1.05
C SER A 548 11.72 8.72 2.56
N ASN A 549 10.59 8.93 3.24
CA ASN A 549 10.46 8.82 4.69
C ASN A 549 10.37 7.36 5.21
N GLY A 550 10.45 6.36 4.33
CA GLY A 550 10.43 4.94 4.72
C GLY A 550 9.06 4.27 4.62
N GLY A 551 8.02 5.02 4.23
CA GLY A 551 6.66 4.50 4.08
C GLY A 551 5.89 4.52 5.38
N VAL A 552 5.81 5.69 6.01
CA VAL A 552 4.98 5.98 7.18
C VAL A 552 4.27 7.31 7.01
N TRP A 553 3.11 7.46 7.63
CA TRP A 553 2.58 8.78 7.97
C TRP A 553 3.45 9.42 9.04
N GLU A 554 3.42 10.74 9.13
CA GLU A 554 4.19 11.47 10.12
C GLU A 554 3.30 12.38 10.94
N TRP A 555 3.41 12.24 12.26
CA TRP A 555 2.71 13.10 13.21
C TRP A 555 3.10 14.57 13.02
N SER A 556 2.10 15.43 13.07
CA SER A 556 2.28 16.84 13.36
C SER A 556 1.77 17.17 14.78
N SER A 557 2.12 18.35 15.28
CA SER A 557 1.60 18.92 16.53
C SER A 557 0.32 19.75 16.34
N THR A 558 -0.19 19.81 15.10
CA THR A 558 -1.43 20.50 14.77
C THR A 558 -2.62 19.60 15.05
N LEU A 559 -3.51 20.06 15.93
CA LEU A 559 -4.80 19.43 16.17
C LEU A 559 -5.60 19.35 14.86
N PHE A 560 -6.29 18.24 14.65
CA PHE A 560 -7.22 18.13 13.54
C PHE A 560 -8.48 18.95 13.86
N ASP A 561 -8.63 20.06 13.15
CA ASP A 561 -9.72 21.01 13.33
C ASP A 561 -10.06 21.67 11.97
N THR A 562 -11.11 22.46 11.98
CA THR A 562 -11.54 23.34 10.90
C THR A 562 -10.48 24.41 10.58
N HIS A 563 -10.59 24.99 9.39
CA HIS A 563 -9.84 26.18 8.98
C HIS A 563 -10.75 27.18 8.29
N GLU A 564 -10.24 28.38 8.00
CA GLU A 564 -11.03 29.42 7.36
C GLU A 564 -11.64 28.92 6.04
N GLY A 565 -12.95 29.09 5.91
CA GLY A 565 -13.72 28.68 4.73
C GLY A 565 -14.08 27.19 4.65
N PHE A 566 -13.71 26.36 5.63
CA PHE A 566 -14.09 24.93 5.64
C PHE A 566 -15.61 24.75 5.58
N GLU A 567 -16.05 23.83 4.72
CA GLU A 567 -17.44 23.40 4.58
C GLU A 567 -17.50 21.87 4.65
N GLY A 568 -18.13 21.34 5.70
CA GLY A 568 -18.23 19.89 5.92
C GLY A 568 -19.09 19.19 4.86
N THR A 569 -18.77 17.93 4.58
CA THR A 569 -19.49 17.12 3.59
C THR A 569 -20.97 16.90 3.96
N THR A 570 -21.86 16.99 2.96
CA THR A 570 -23.27 16.59 3.08
C THR A 570 -23.55 15.22 2.47
N ILE A 571 -22.60 14.65 1.72
CA ILE A 571 -22.66 13.28 1.20
C ILE A 571 -22.37 12.27 2.30
N PHE A 572 -21.35 12.52 3.12
CA PHE A 572 -20.97 11.67 4.24
C PHE A 572 -20.80 12.47 5.54
N PRO A 573 -21.90 13.02 6.11
CA PRO A 573 -21.83 13.87 7.29
C PRO A 573 -21.08 13.22 8.46
N GLY A 574 -20.22 13.99 9.12
CA GLY A 574 -19.41 13.52 10.24
C GLY A 574 -18.06 12.90 9.84
N TYR A 575 -17.71 12.83 8.54
CA TYR A 575 -16.41 12.31 8.11
C TYR A 575 -15.21 13.04 8.76
N SER A 576 -15.21 14.37 8.73
CA SER A 576 -14.17 15.19 9.36
C SER A 576 -14.67 15.84 10.65
N SER A 577 -15.87 16.44 10.62
CA SER A 577 -16.37 17.29 11.69
C SER A 577 -16.53 16.60 13.05
N ASP A 578 -16.77 15.29 13.06
CA ASP A 578 -16.92 14.54 14.32
C ASP A 578 -15.59 14.45 15.09
N PHE A 579 -14.46 14.64 14.42
CA PHE A 579 -13.12 14.52 14.98
C PHE A 579 -12.45 15.87 15.27
N PHE A 580 -13.20 16.98 15.14
CA PHE A 580 -12.78 18.31 15.62
C PHE A 580 -13.00 18.43 17.12
N ASP A 581 -12.38 17.52 17.86
CA ASP A 581 -12.69 17.20 19.25
C ASP A 581 -11.53 17.51 20.21
N THR A 582 -10.45 18.12 19.70
CA THR A 582 -9.18 18.39 20.39
C THR A 582 -8.37 17.16 20.81
N LYS A 583 -8.79 15.96 20.41
CA LYS A 583 -8.11 14.69 20.66
C LYS A 583 -7.27 14.24 19.48
N HIS A 584 -7.68 14.62 18.28
CA HIS A 584 -7.02 14.22 17.05
C HIS A 584 -5.89 15.17 16.65
N GLN A 585 -4.81 14.59 16.15
CA GLN A 585 -3.67 15.30 15.54
C GLN A 585 -3.63 14.98 14.05
N VAL A 586 -3.22 15.96 13.24
CA VAL A 586 -3.01 15.76 11.81
C VAL A 586 -1.74 14.95 11.57
N VAL A 587 -1.84 13.99 10.65
CA VAL A 587 -0.69 13.25 10.13
C VAL A 587 -0.60 13.43 8.61
N LEU A 588 0.61 13.64 8.10
CA LEU A 588 0.88 13.88 6.68
C LEU A 588 1.81 12.82 6.09
N GLY A 589 1.82 12.70 4.76
CA GLY A 589 2.63 11.74 4.02
C GLY A 589 1.82 10.55 3.54
N ALA A 590 2.39 9.35 3.64
CA ALA A 590 1.75 8.11 3.25
C ALA A 590 2.53 6.93 3.82
N SER A 591 1.83 5.87 4.23
CA SER A 591 2.49 4.62 4.62
C SER A 591 2.77 3.72 3.42
N TYR A 592 3.55 2.66 3.65
CA TYR A 592 3.75 1.61 2.65
C TYR A 592 2.45 0.91 2.23
N ALA A 593 1.40 1.01 3.06
CA ALA A 593 0.09 0.43 2.82
C ALA A 593 -0.92 1.41 2.19
N THR A 594 -0.60 2.71 2.12
CA THR A 594 -1.46 3.72 1.50
C THR A 594 -1.46 3.55 -0.02
N ILE A 595 -2.65 3.53 -0.65
CA ILE A 595 -2.78 3.44 -2.11
C ILE A 595 -2.20 4.70 -2.79
N PRO A 596 -1.60 4.60 -4.00
CA PRO A 596 -0.93 5.74 -4.63
C PRO A 596 -1.81 6.98 -4.78
N ARG A 597 -3.09 6.80 -5.12
CA ARG A 597 -4.07 7.89 -5.28
C ARG A 597 -4.18 8.78 -4.04
N LEU A 598 -4.16 8.18 -2.85
CA LEU A 598 -4.16 8.93 -1.59
C LEU A 598 -2.77 9.48 -1.28
N GLY A 599 -1.75 8.65 -1.37
CA GLY A 599 -0.44 9.02 -0.84
C GLY A 599 0.34 10.06 -1.67
N ASP A 600 0.09 10.18 -2.97
CA ASP A 600 0.70 11.22 -3.82
C ASP A 600 -0.16 12.49 -3.92
N ARG A 601 -1.40 12.47 -3.41
CA ARG A 601 -2.27 13.65 -3.41
C ARG A 601 -1.83 14.58 -2.30
N ARG A 602 -1.21 15.70 -2.70
CA ARG A 602 -0.53 16.65 -1.81
C ARG A 602 -1.38 17.12 -0.62
N THR A 603 -2.68 17.27 -0.83
CA THR A 603 -3.62 17.89 0.11
C THR A 603 -4.18 16.93 1.15
N VAL A 604 -3.97 15.62 1.03
CA VAL A 604 -4.56 14.63 1.93
C VAL A 604 -4.14 14.90 3.37
N ARG A 605 -5.14 15.05 4.24
CA ARG A 605 -4.97 15.16 5.68
C ARG A 605 -5.57 13.91 6.32
N ASN A 606 -4.71 13.11 6.93
CA ASN A 606 -5.15 11.99 7.75
C ASN A 606 -5.04 12.41 9.23
N PHE A 607 -5.70 11.70 10.13
CA PHE A 607 -5.80 12.09 11.53
C PHE A 607 -6.00 10.89 12.44
N TYR A 608 -5.45 10.98 13.64
CA TYR A 608 -5.58 9.96 14.69
C TYR A 608 -5.54 10.63 16.06
N GLN A 609 -6.16 10.01 17.06
CA GLN A 609 -6.03 10.46 18.45
C GLN A 609 -4.56 10.43 18.88
N HIS A 610 -4.11 11.47 19.59
CA HIS A 610 -2.69 11.67 19.93
C HIS A 610 -2.03 10.48 20.64
N ASN A 611 -2.77 9.78 21.51
CA ASN A 611 -2.31 8.63 22.26
C ASN A 611 -2.68 7.28 21.61
N TYR A 612 -3.19 7.25 20.38
CA TYR A 612 -3.50 6.00 19.65
C TYR A 612 -2.23 5.46 18.94
N PRO A 613 -1.63 4.34 19.41
CA PRO A 613 -0.26 3.97 19.05
C PRO A 613 -0.14 2.98 17.88
N TYR A 614 -1.27 2.52 17.33
CA TYR A 614 -1.32 1.41 16.38
C TYR A 614 -1.14 1.74 14.89
N PRO A 615 -1.55 2.92 14.36
CA PRO A 615 -1.48 3.16 12.93
C PRO A 615 -0.04 3.31 12.44
N TRP A 616 0.12 3.38 11.12
CA TRP A 616 1.42 3.45 10.44
C TRP A 616 2.06 4.84 10.52
N VAL A 617 2.16 5.39 11.74
CA VAL A 617 2.57 6.77 11.99
C VAL A 617 3.87 6.80 12.80
N GLY A 618 4.88 7.47 12.24
CA GLY A 618 6.10 7.87 12.93
C GLY A 618 6.15 9.39 13.10
N ALA A 619 7.33 9.94 13.37
CA ALA A 619 7.52 11.39 13.37
C ALA A 619 8.98 11.76 13.14
N ARG A 620 9.24 13.03 12.83
CA ARG A 620 10.56 13.67 12.84
C ARG A 620 10.60 14.76 13.90
N VAL A 621 11.80 15.14 14.34
CA VAL A 621 11.99 16.20 15.34
C VAL A 621 12.30 17.53 14.65
N ALA A 622 11.59 18.58 15.03
CA ALA A 622 11.83 19.96 14.64
C ALA A 622 12.39 20.77 15.81
N TYR A 623 13.08 21.87 15.49
CA TYR A 623 13.74 22.75 16.45
C TYR A 623 13.53 24.21 16.03
N ASP A 624 13.19 25.04 17.01
CA ASP A 624 13.08 26.48 16.83
C ASP A 624 14.48 27.13 16.70
N PHE A 625 14.54 28.30 16.07
CA PHE A 625 15.79 29.06 15.85
C PHE A 625 16.11 30.05 16.96
#